data_AF-A0AAU5EVK1-F1
#
_entry.id   AF-A0AAU5EVK1-F1
#
_cell.length_a   1.000
_cell.length_b   1.000
_cell.length_c   1.000
_cell.angle_alpha   90.00
_cell.angle_beta   90.00
_cell.angle_gamma   90.00
#
_symmetry.space_group_name_H-M   'P 1'
#
loop_
_entity.id
_entity.type
_entity.pdbx_description
1 polymer ?
#
loop_
_entity_poly.entity_id
_entity_poly.type
_entity_poly.pdbx_seq_one_letter_code
_entity_poly.pdbx_strand_id
1 'polypeptide(L)'
;MSRLPLRTPVSAHQHEPVLDVVVPVHNEETDLEPSVRRLHAHLLETFPYPFRITVADNASTDATPRIAAQLVSEIPELEWLRLAEKGRGRALHAAWSGSRAPVLAYVDVDLSTDLAALLPLVAPLISGHSDIAIGTRLARGSRVVRGPKREAISRCYNALLRSTLSVGFSDAQCGFKAVRRDVAERLLPLVKDSGWFFDTELLVIAERAGLRIHEVPVDWVDDPDSRVDILSTALADLRGIARIGRELARGTLPTAGLRRSAADGSPPAGLAAQLLRFAVVGAVSSVGYVLLYVALRPVAGGQAANALALLLCALANTAANRRLTFGLRGRTGALRHQAQGLLVFTIGLALTSGSLALLHRATPTPARGTEVGVLVAANLAATLLRFLLFRAWVFPAGRRDETEATTT
;
A
#
# COMPACT_ATOMS: atom_id res chain seq x y z
N MET A 1 -22.33 -8.11 -11.53
CA MET A 1 -21.11 -8.90 -11.80
C MET A 1 -21.00 -9.99 -10.74
N SER A 2 -20.76 -11.24 -11.16
CA SER A 2 -20.49 -12.33 -10.21
C SER A 2 -19.16 -12.09 -9.49
N ARG A 3 -19.04 -12.60 -8.26
CA ARG A 3 -17.80 -12.57 -7.48
C ARG A 3 -16.69 -13.33 -8.20
N LEU A 4 -15.43 -13.01 -7.89
CA LEU A 4 -14.30 -13.82 -8.32
C LEU A 4 -14.39 -15.25 -7.75
N PRO A 5 -13.97 -16.27 -8.52
CA PRO A 5 -13.93 -17.66 -8.04
C PRO A 5 -12.97 -17.83 -6.85
N LEU A 6 -12.97 -19.00 -6.21
CA LEU A 6 -11.99 -19.32 -5.16
C LEU A 6 -10.58 -19.42 -5.73
N ARG A 7 -9.57 -19.16 -4.88
CA ARG A 7 -8.17 -19.30 -5.29
C ARG A 7 -7.87 -20.78 -5.45
N THR A 8 -7.49 -21.16 -6.66
CA THR A 8 -7.00 -22.51 -6.98
C THR A 8 -5.60 -22.41 -7.55
N PRO A 9 -4.73 -23.41 -7.31
CA PRO A 9 -3.48 -23.53 -8.03
C PRO A 9 -3.72 -23.58 -9.55
N VAL A 10 -2.77 -23.04 -10.31
CA VAL A 10 -2.77 -23.14 -11.77
C VAL A 10 -2.39 -24.57 -12.14
N SER A 11 -3.14 -25.17 -13.08
CA SER A 11 -2.81 -26.49 -13.60
C SER A 11 -1.58 -26.40 -14.52
N ALA A 12 -0.51 -27.08 -14.15
CA ALA A 12 0.77 -27.05 -14.86
C ALA A 12 0.84 -28.01 -16.07
N HIS A 13 -0.26 -28.71 -16.41
CA HIS A 13 -0.28 -29.77 -17.43
C HIS A 13 -0.66 -29.29 -18.84
N GLN A 14 -0.68 -27.98 -19.09
CA GLN A 14 -1.13 -27.44 -20.38
C GLN A 14 0.04 -27.19 -21.32
N HIS A 15 -0.16 -27.50 -22.62
CA HIS A 15 0.75 -27.10 -23.69
C HIS A 15 0.68 -25.57 -23.97
N GLU A 16 -0.21 -24.86 -23.27
CA GLU A 16 -0.36 -23.41 -23.37
C GLU A 16 0.54 -22.69 -22.35
N PRO A 17 1.01 -21.47 -22.65
CA PRO A 17 1.78 -20.66 -21.71
C PRO A 17 1.08 -20.50 -20.36
N VAL A 18 1.76 -20.88 -19.29
CA VAL A 18 1.34 -20.66 -17.89
C VAL A 18 1.59 -19.20 -17.47
N LEU A 19 2.67 -18.61 -18.02
CA LEU A 19 3.13 -17.26 -17.74
C LEU A 19 3.23 -16.46 -19.04
N ASP A 20 2.73 -15.23 -19.02
CA ASP A 20 3.02 -14.23 -20.05
C ASP A 20 3.75 -13.04 -19.40
N VAL A 21 5.00 -12.83 -19.81
CA VAL A 21 5.85 -11.73 -19.32
C VAL A 21 5.79 -10.58 -20.31
N VAL A 22 5.10 -9.51 -19.95
CA VAL A 22 4.99 -8.32 -20.77
C VAL A 22 6.20 -7.41 -20.57
N VAL A 23 6.81 -6.96 -21.66
CA VAL A 23 7.89 -5.96 -21.67
C VAL A 23 7.37 -4.71 -22.38
N PRO A 24 6.89 -3.68 -21.65
CA PRO A 24 6.44 -2.45 -22.25
C PRO A 24 7.64 -1.63 -22.75
N VAL A 25 7.60 -1.15 -23.98
CA VAL A 25 8.70 -0.38 -24.60
C VAL A 25 8.21 0.89 -25.26
N HIS A 26 9.00 1.96 -25.18
CA HIS A 26 8.80 3.19 -25.94
C HIS A 26 10.13 3.83 -26.32
N ASN A 27 10.50 3.73 -27.59
CA ASN A 27 11.78 4.20 -28.11
C ASN A 27 13.01 3.58 -27.39
N GLU A 28 13.09 2.26 -27.41
CA GLU A 28 14.05 1.42 -26.69
C GLU A 28 14.90 0.59 -27.69
N GLU A 29 15.30 1.21 -28.81
CA GLU A 29 16.02 0.52 -29.88
C GLU A 29 17.38 -0.07 -29.46
N THR A 30 18.00 0.46 -28.41
CA THR A 30 19.28 -0.03 -27.87
C THR A 30 19.07 -1.22 -26.93
N ASP A 31 18.06 -1.16 -26.07
CA ASP A 31 17.91 -2.09 -24.94
C ASP A 31 16.99 -3.27 -25.26
N LEU A 32 16.04 -3.11 -26.20
CA LEU A 32 15.02 -4.13 -26.47
C LEU A 32 15.62 -5.51 -26.79
N GLU A 33 16.51 -5.59 -27.78
CA GLU A 33 17.08 -6.87 -28.21
C GLU A 33 17.90 -7.59 -27.12
N PRO A 34 18.94 -6.96 -26.52
CA PRO A 34 19.72 -7.64 -25.49
C PRO A 34 18.88 -8.04 -24.29
N SER A 35 17.92 -7.20 -23.87
CA SER A 35 17.06 -7.50 -22.72
C SER A 35 16.08 -8.64 -22.99
N VAL A 36 15.41 -8.65 -24.15
CA VAL A 36 14.50 -9.76 -24.50
C VAL A 36 15.24 -11.08 -24.61
N ARG A 37 16.43 -11.09 -25.23
CA ARG A 37 17.25 -12.32 -25.30
C ARG A 37 17.70 -12.80 -23.92
N ARG A 38 18.11 -11.88 -23.03
CA ARG A 38 18.49 -12.23 -21.66
C ARG A 38 17.30 -12.77 -20.85
N LEU A 39 16.13 -12.15 -20.98
CA LEU A 39 14.90 -12.62 -20.35
C LEU A 39 14.50 -14.01 -20.87
N HIS A 40 14.55 -14.21 -22.18
CA HIS A 40 14.24 -15.49 -22.82
C HIS A 40 15.17 -16.60 -22.36
N ALA A 41 16.50 -16.37 -22.38
CA ALA A 41 17.48 -17.32 -21.88
C ALA A 41 17.24 -17.69 -20.40
N HIS A 42 17.00 -16.68 -19.55
CA HIS A 42 16.69 -16.92 -18.14
C HIS A 42 15.43 -17.77 -17.94
N LEU A 43 14.36 -17.50 -18.69
CA LEU A 43 13.12 -18.26 -18.62
C LEU A 43 13.31 -19.71 -19.10
N LEU A 44 14.05 -19.92 -20.20
CA LEU A 44 14.38 -21.28 -20.67
C LEU A 44 15.18 -22.08 -19.65
N GLU A 45 16.13 -21.45 -18.96
CA GLU A 45 17.01 -22.12 -18.00
C GLU A 45 16.34 -22.38 -16.65
N THR A 46 15.48 -21.48 -16.18
CA THR A 46 15.04 -21.46 -14.78
C THR A 46 13.55 -21.64 -14.57
N PHE A 47 12.72 -21.39 -15.58
CA PHE A 47 11.26 -21.41 -15.42
C PHE A 47 10.68 -22.78 -15.83
N PRO A 48 10.03 -23.52 -14.91
CA PRO A 48 9.68 -24.92 -15.15
C PRO A 48 8.39 -25.13 -15.97
N TYR A 49 7.75 -24.05 -16.45
CA TYR A 49 6.48 -24.10 -17.15
C TYR A 49 6.55 -23.41 -18.51
N PRO A 50 5.68 -23.75 -19.47
CA PRO A 50 5.56 -23.01 -20.71
C PRO A 50 5.30 -21.53 -20.45
N PHE A 51 5.94 -20.65 -21.22
CA PHE A 51 5.83 -19.21 -21.06
C PHE A 51 5.70 -18.51 -22.40
N ARG A 52 5.38 -17.22 -22.33
CA ARG A 52 5.39 -16.27 -23.43
C ARG A 52 6.06 -14.99 -22.97
N ILE A 53 6.74 -14.31 -23.88
CA ILE A 53 7.18 -12.93 -23.70
C ILE A 53 6.36 -12.08 -24.68
N THR A 54 5.75 -11.01 -24.19
CA THR A 54 4.99 -10.07 -25.02
C THR A 54 5.66 -8.70 -25.00
N VAL A 55 6.26 -8.30 -26.12
CA VAL A 55 6.78 -6.94 -26.29
C VAL A 55 5.61 -6.01 -26.59
N ALA A 56 5.27 -5.12 -25.66
CA ALA A 56 4.18 -4.16 -25.83
C ALA A 56 4.73 -2.79 -26.23
N ASP A 57 4.82 -2.54 -27.54
CA ASP A 57 5.30 -1.30 -28.12
C ASP A 57 4.26 -0.18 -27.98
N ASN A 58 4.61 0.78 -27.14
CA ASN A 58 3.80 1.91 -26.76
C ASN A 58 4.03 3.13 -27.69
N ALA A 59 3.70 2.97 -28.97
CA ALA A 59 3.81 4.00 -30.01
C ALA A 59 5.24 4.51 -30.24
N SER A 60 6.22 3.60 -30.36
CA SER A 60 7.59 3.95 -30.71
C SER A 60 7.70 4.53 -32.14
N THR A 61 8.66 5.43 -32.29
CA THR A 61 8.96 6.19 -33.52
C THR A 61 10.37 5.95 -34.06
N ASP A 62 11.20 5.22 -33.30
CA ASP A 62 12.57 4.86 -33.64
C ASP A 62 12.64 3.43 -34.26
N ALA A 63 13.79 2.74 -34.19
CA ALA A 63 13.92 1.39 -34.74
C ALA A 63 13.26 0.27 -33.90
N THR A 64 12.69 0.57 -32.73
CA THR A 64 12.05 -0.41 -31.82
C THR A 64 11.04 -1.33 -32.54
N PRO A 65 10.11 -0.84 -33.39
CA PRO A 65 9.15 -1.70 -34.09
C PRO A 65 9.81 -2.71 -35.04
N ARG A 66 10.89 -2.30 -35.71
CA ARG A 66 11.64 -3.16 -36.64
C ARG A 66 12.36 -4.26 -35.87
N ILE A 67 12.97 -3.91 -34.73
CA ILE A 67 13.69 -4.85 -33.86
C ILE A 67 12.71 -5.86 -33.26
N ALA A 68 11.56 -5.41 -32.75
CA ALA A 68 10.53 -6.30 -32.20
C ALA A 68 10.02 -7.31 -33.24
N ALA A 69 9.75 -6.86 -34.47
CA ALA A 69 9.31 -7.74 -35.56
C ALA A 69 10.38 -8.79 -35.93
N GLN A 70 11.66 -8.41 -35.92
CA GLN A 70 12.76 -9.34 -36.14
C GLN A 70 12.83 -10.39 -35.03
N LEU A 71 12.77 -9.97 -33.76
CA LEU A 71 12.85 -10.90 -32.62
C LEU A 71 11.71 -11.94 -32.64
N VAL A 72 10.50 -11.55 -33.06
CA VAL A 72 9.37 -12.49 -33.19
C VAL A 72 9.64 -13.59 -34.22
N SER A 73 10.40 -13.28 -35.29
CA SER A 73 10.78 -14.28 -36.28
C SER A 73 11.86 -15.26 -35.79
N GLU A 74 12.58 -14.90 -34.73
CA GLU A 74 13.71 -15.66 -34.20
C GLU A 74 13.38 -16.41 -32.89
N ILE A 75 12.45 -15.89 -32.10
CA ILE A 75 12.10 -16.41 -30.75
C ILE A 75 10.64 -16.93 -30.78
N PRO A 76 10.43 -18.25 -30.77
CA PRO A 76 9.08 -18.84 -30.85
C PRO A 76 8.12 -18.43 -29.72
N GLU A 77 8.65 -18.19 -28.52
CA GLU A 77 7.86 -17.79 -27.35
C GLU A 77 7.57 -16.28 -27.31
N LEU A 78 7.98 -15.51 -28.32
CA LEU A 78 7.82 -14.06 -28.35
C LEU A 78 6.60 -13.63 -29.19
N GLU A 79 5.79 -12.73 -28.64
CA GLU A 79 4.78 -11.98 -29.36
C GLU A 79 5.08 -10.47 -29.33
N TRP A 80 4.61 -9.75 -30.35
CA TRP A 80 4.71 -8.30 -30.42
C TRP A 80 3.33 -7.68 -30.56
N LEU A 81 3.03 -6.74 -29.65
CA LEU A 81 1.83 -5.94 -29.66
C LEU A 81 2.20 -4.46 -29.83
N ARG A 82 1.75 -3.85 -30.93
CA ARG A 82 1.93 -2.41 -31.17
C ARG A 82 0.67 -1.62 -30.87
N LEU A 83 0.83 -0.54 -30.10
CA LEU A 83 -0.20 0.44 -29.84
C LEU A 83 0.08 1.74 -30.60
N ALA A 84 -0.99 2.36 -31.13
CA ALA A 84 -0.90 3.63 -31.85
C ALA A 84 -0.77 4.84 -30.91
N GLU A 85 -1.28 4.73 -29.67
CA GLU A 85 -1.30 5.82 -28.70
C GLU A 85 -0.38 5.52 -27.52
N LYS A 86 0.27 6.58 -26.99
CA LYS A 86 1.15 6.48 -25.83
C LYS A 86 0.39 6.19 -24.52
N GLY A 87 1.06 5.47 -23.64
CA GLY A 87 0.71 5.20 -22.25
C GLY A 87 1.23 3.83 -21.79
N ARG A 88 2.13 3.78 -20.80
CA ARG A 88 2.63 2.50 -20.26
C ARG A 88 1.49 1.63 -19.70
N GLY A 89 0.60 2.23 -18.92
CA GLY A 89 -0.61 1.57 -18.45
C GLY A 89 -1.52 1.08 -19.59
N ARG A 90 -1.59 1.80 -20.71
CA ARG A 90 -2.32 1.36 -21.91
C ARG A 90 -1.70 0.11 -22.53
N ALA A 91 -0.37 0.09 -22.65
CA ALA A 91 0.36 -1.05 -23.20
C ALA A 91 0.15 -2.30 -22.33
N LEU A 92 0.31 -2.16 -21.01
CA LEU A 92 0.04 -3.23 -20.05
C LEU A 92 -1.42 -3.70 -20.09
N HIS A 93 -2.37 -2.76 -20.09
CA HIS A 93 -3.79 -3.08 -20.16
C HIS A 93 -4.12 -3.88 -21.43
N ALA A 94 -3.62 -3.47 -22.60
CA ALA A 94 -3.87 -4.14 -23.86
C ALA A 94 -3.25 -5.54 -23.90
N ALA A 95 -1.98 -5.68 -23.50
CA ALA A 95 -1.28 -6.96 -23.47
C ALA A 95 -1.96 -7.95 -22.52
N TRP A 96 -2.24 -7.53 -21.28
CA TRP A 96 -2.89 -8.39 -20.29
C TRP A 96 -4.33 -8.74 -20.64
N SER A 97 -5.06 -7.87 -21.33
CA SER A 97 -6.42 -8.17 -21.80
C SER A 97 -6.45 -9.18 -22.95
N GLY A 98 -5.40 -9.25 -23.76
CA GLY A 98 -5.27 -10.18 -24.88
C GLY A 98 -4.69 -11.54 -24.50
N SER A 99 -4.02 -11.63 -23.36
CA SER A 99 -3.32 -12.85 -22.95
C SER A 99 -4.26 -13.93 -22.42
N ARG A 100 -3.94 -15.18 -22.76
CA ARG A 100 -4.64 -16.37 -22.25
C ARG A 100 -3.94 -16.99 -21.05
N ALA A 101 -2.68 -16.61 -20.79
CA ALA A 101 -1.88 -17.19 -19.73
C ALA A 101 -2.55 -16.99 -18.35
N PRO A 102 -2.60 -18.02 -17.49
CA PRO A 102 -3.15 -17.90 -16.14
C PRO A 102 -2.47 -16.85 -15.25
N VAL A 103 -1.17 -16.62 -15.46
CA VAL A 103 -0.38 -15.62 -14.75
C VAL A 103 0.18 -14.61 -15.74
N LEU A 104 -0.02 -13.34 -15.45
CA LEU A 104 0.43 -12.21 -16.25
C LEU A 104 1.45 -11.46 -15.43
N ALA A 105 2.65 -11.28 -15.96
CA ALA A 105 3.70 -10.48 -15.35
C ALA A 105 4.07 -9.32 -16.25
N TYR A 106 4.74 -8.32 -15.68
CA TYR A 106 5.51 -7.40 -16.48
C TYR A 106 6.84 -7.10 -15.80
N VAL A 107 7.84 -6.82 -16.64
CA VAL A 107 9.17 -6.36 -16.25
C VAL A 107 9.54 -5.15 -17.11
N ASP A 108 10.27 -4.19 -16.54
CA ASP A 108 10.81 -3.07 -17.32
C ASP A 108 11.90 -3.59 -18.30
N VAL A 109 12.04 -2.94 -19.46
CA VAL A 109 12.98 -3.35 -20.53
C VAL A 109 14.46 -3.20 -20.13
N ASP A 110 14.75 -2.30 -19.19
CA ASP A 110 16.10 -2.07 -18.67
C ASP A 110 16.62 -3.25 -17.82
N LEU A 111 15.73 -4.17 -17.42
CA LEU A 111 16.01 -5.26 -16.49
C LEU A 111 16.73 -4.77 -15.21
N SER A 112 16.37 -3.57 -14.74
CA SER A 112 16.89 -2.99 -13.49
C SER A 112 16.59 -3.85 -12.26
N THR A 113 15.59 -4.73 -12.36
CA THR A 113 15.26 -5.73 -11.35
C THR A 113 15.91 -7.07 -11.70
N ASP A 114 16.55 -7.71 -10.74
CA ASP A 114 17.15 -9.04 -10.95
C ASP A 114 16.08 -10.07 -11.37
N LEU A 115 16.31 -10.72 -12.51
CA LEU A 115 15.45 -11.75 -13.06
C LEU A 115 15.31 -12.97 -12.13
N ALA A 116 16.30 -13.22 -11.25
CA ALA A 116 16.19 -14.28 -10.24
C ALA A 116 14.97 -14.10 -9.32
N ALA A 117 14.41 -12.90 -9.19
CA ALA A 117 13.19 -12.62 -8.45
C ALA A 117 11.90 -13.00 -9.19
N LEU A 118 11.96 -13.37 -10.48
CA LEU A 118 10.78 -13.63 -11.30
C LEU A 118 10.01 -14.86 -10.85
N LEU A 119 10.71 -15.97 -10.57
CA LEU A 119 10.05 -17.17 -10.04
C LEU A 119 9.43 -16.91 -8.65
N PRO A 120 10.12 -16.28 -7.68
CA PRO A 120 9.52 -15.81 -6.42
C PRO A 120 8.30 -14.90 -6.60
N LEU A 121 8.29 -14.03 -7.62
CA LEU A 121 7.16 -13.15 -7.94
C LEU A 121 5.92 -13.94 -8.38
N VAL A 122 6.09 -14.93 -9.25
CA VAL A 122 4.95 -15.66 -9.85
C VAL A 122 4.49 -16.87 -9.04
N ALA A 123 5.36 -17.48 -8.23
CA ALA A 123 5.03 -18.68 -7.46
C ALA A 123 3.81 -18.51 -6.52
N PRO A 124 3.61 -17.39 -5.80
CA PRO A 124 2.41 -17.16 -5.00
C PRO A 124 1.11 -17.12 -5.81
N LEU A 125 1.18 -16.73 -7.10
CA LEU A 125 0.02 -16.68 -8.00
C LEU A 125 -0.29 -18.08 -8.54
N ILE A 126 0.75 -18.81 -8.96
CA ILE A 126 0.66 -20.18 -9.47
C ILE A 126 0.12 -21.13 -8.39
N SER A 127 0.60 -21.02 -7.16
CA SER A 127 0.14 -21.83 -6.02
C SER A 127 -1.28 -21.47 -5.54
N GLY A 128 -1.87 -20.38 -6.03
CA GLY A 128 -3.14 -19.87 -5.53
C GLY A 128 -3.03 -19.23 -4.14
N HIS A 129 -1.83 -18.91 -3.65
CA HIS A 129 -1.67 -18.18 -2.39
C HIS A 129 -2.17 -16.74 -2.51
N SER A 130 -1.85 -16.04 -3.61
CA SER A 130 -2.10 -14.60 -3.80
C SER A 130 -2.90 -14.28 -5.06
N ASP A 131 -3.44 -13.07 -5.14
CA ASP A 131 -4.14 -12.53 -6.30
C ASP A 131 -3.20 -11.66 -7.17
N ILE A 132 -2.31 -10.92 -6.50
CA ILE A 132 -1.31 -10.03 -7.09
C ILE A 132 0.01 -10.22 -6.33
N ALA A 133 1.12 -10.15 -7.03
CA ALA A 133 2.46 -10.07 -6.46
C ALA A 133 3.19 -8.84 -7.02
N ILE A 134 3.95 -8.16 -6.18
CA ILE A 134 4.76 -7.00 -6.57
C ILE A 134 6.18 -7.13 -6.03
N GLY A 135 7.16 -6.67 -6.79
CA GLY A 135 8.48 -6.39 -6.27
C GLY A 135 8.44 -5.20 -5.32
N THR A 136 9.26 -5.24 -4.27
CA THR A 136 9.48 -4.09 -3.39
C THR A 136 10.97 -3.79 -3.24
N ARG A 137 11.32 -2.53 -3.51
CA ARG A 137 12.67 -1.99 -3.31
C ARG A 137 12.84 -1.46 -1.89
N LEU A 138 11.80 -1.52 -1.06
CA LEU A 138 11.76 -0.92 0.28
C LEU A 138 11.76 -1.97 1.40
N ALA A 139 11.80 -3.26 1.06
CA ALA A 139 11.92 -4.33 2.04
C ALA A 139 13.29 -4.32 2.74
N ARG A 140 13.31 -4.83 3.98
CA ARG A 140 14.57 -5.10 4.68
C ARG A 140 15.27 -6.26 3.96
N GLY A 141 16.45 -6.00 3.40
CA GLY A 141 17.23 -7.00 2.65
C GLY A 141 17.42 -6.66 1.17
N SER A 142 16.55 -5.81 0.59
CA SER A 142 16.72 -5.30 -0.77
C SER A 142 17.99 -4.47 -0.89
N ARG A 143 18.85 -4.82 -1.86
CA ARG A 143 20.01 -4.03 -2.25
C ARG A 143 19.58 -3.08 -3.36
N VAL A 144 19.53 -1.80 -3.03
CA VAL A 144 19.13 -0.77 -3.98
C VAL A 144 20.29 0.20 -4.20
N VAL A 145 20.79 0.24 -5.43
CA VAL A 145 21.85 1.16 -5.83
C VAL A 145 21.20 2.30 -6.59
N ARG A 146 20.95 3.44 -5.93
CA ARG A 146 20.36 4.63 -6.57
C ARG A 146 20.78 5.94 -5.92
N GLY A 147 20.64 7.04 -6.67
CA GLY A 147 20.98 8.37 -6.16
C GLY A 147 20.10 8.82 -4.98
N PRO A 148 20.65 9.59 -4.01
CA PRO A 148 19.93 9.97 -2.78
C PRO A 148 18.65 10.78 -3.05
N LYS A 149 18.62 11.58 -4.12
CA LYS A 149 17.45 12.34 -4.56
C LYS A 149 16.28 11.42 -4.97
N ARG A 150 16.55 10.39 -5.77
CA ARG A 150 15.52 9.44 -6.24
C ARG A 150 14.99 8.59 -5.08
N GLU A 151 15.88 8.19 -4.16
CA GLU A 151 15.50 7.49 -2.92
C GLU A 151 14.53 8.33 -2.08
N ALA A 152 14.85 9.61 -1.84
CA ALA A 152 13.99 10.50 -1.07
C ALA A 152 12.61 10.70 -1.74
N ILE A 153 12.58 10.94 -3.06
CA ILE A 153 11.33 11.09 -3.81
C ILE A 153 10.47 9.83 -3.71
N SER A 154 11.05 8.66 -3.94
CA SER A 154 10.35 7.36 -3.87
C SER A 154 9.79 7.09 -2.48
N ARG A 155 10.56 7.33 -1.42
CA ARG A 155 10.09 7.16 -0.03
C ARG A 155 8.97 8.13 0.32
N CYS A 156 9.11 9.40 -0.05
CA CYS A 156 8.08 10.42 0.18
C CYS A 156 6.78 10.06 -0.55
N TYR A 157 6.89 9.59 -1.79
CA TYR A 157 5.74 9.15 -2.58
C TYR A 157 5.01 7.97 -1.93
N ASN A 158 5.72 6.90 -1.58
CA ASN A 158 5.11 5.74 -0.94
C ASN A 158 4.54 6.07 0.45
N ALA A 159 5.18 6.97 1.21
CA ALA A 159 4.62 7.49 2.46
C ALA A 159 3.34 8.31 2.25
N LEU A 160 3.28 9.12 1.19
CA LEU A 160 2.09 9.87 0.79
C LEU A 160 0.94 8.91 0.43
N LEU A 161 1.20 7.88 -0.37
CA LEU A 161 0.19 6.87 -0.72
C LEU A 161 -0.36 6.15 0.52
N ARG A 162 0.53 5.65 1.37
CA ARG A 162 0.15 4.93 2.59
C ARG A 162 -0.64 5.79 3.57
N SER A 163 -0.34 7.09 3.64
CA SER A 163 -1.08 8.01 4.51
C SER A 163 -2.42 8.43 3.92
N THR A 164 -2.45 8.85 2.65
CA THR A 164 -3.66 9.40 2.00
C THR A 164 -4.65 8.32 1.59
N LEU A 165 -4.17 7.23 1.01
CA LEU A 165 -5.00 6.15 0.47
C LEU A 165 -5.09 4.95 1.41
N SER A 166 -4.47 4.98 2.58
CA SER A 166 -4.48 3.91 3.61
C SER A 166 -4.14 2.52 3.08
N VAL A 167 -3.21 2.46 2.13
CA VAL A 167 -2.74 1.21 1.54
C VAL A 167 -1.70 0.52 2.43
N GLY A 168 -1.65 -0.80 2.34
CA GLY A 168 -0.79 -1.70 3.10
C GLY A 168 0.49 -2.10 2.35
N PHE A 169 0.47 -2.08 1.01
CA PHE A 169 1.66 -2.34 0.20
C PHE A 169 2.71 -1.23 0.35
N SER A 170 3.97 -1.61 0.15
CA SER A 170 5.15 -0.78 0.41
C SER A 170 5.65 -0.02 -0.81
N ASP A 171 5.62 -0.60 -2.01
CA ASP A 171 6.20 -0.02 -3.23
C ASP A 171 5.26 -0.16 -4.44
N ALA A 172 4.52 0.90 -4.75
CA ALA A 172 3.57 0.89 -5.88
C ALA A 172 4.27 0.96 -7.25
N GLN A 173 5.42 1.64 -7.30
CA GLN A 173 6.09 2.07 -8.53
C GLN A 173 7.17 1.10 -9.00
N CYS A 174 7.36 -0.03 -8.33
CA CYS A 174 8.32 -1.04 -8.79
C CYS A 174 7.85 -1.63 -10.12
N GLY A 175 8.70 -1.58 -11.15
CA GLY A 175 8.48 -2.10 -12.51
C GLY A 175 8.42 -3.62 -12.63
N PHE A 176 8.00 -4.30 -11.57
CA PHE A 176 8.09 -5.74 -11.43
C PHE A 176 6.83 -6.23 -10.73
N LYS A 177 5.83 -6.66 -11.50
CA LYS A 177 4.53 -7.06 -10.94
C LYS A 177 3.96 -8.25 -11.69
N ALA A 178 3.17 -9.04 -10.98
CA ALA A 178 2.42 -10.13 -11.55
C ALA A 178 1.00 -10.20 -10.97
N VAL A 179 0.05 -10.65 -11.78
CA VAL A 179 -1.36 -10.74 -11.45
C VAL A 179 -1.94 -12.00 -12.07
N ARG A 180 -2.89 -12.64 -11.39
CA ARG A 180 -3.64 -13.73 -12.01
C ARG A 180 -4.56 -13.17 -13.09
N ARG A 181 -4.69 -13.88 -14.21
CA ARG A 181 -5.54 -13.44 -15.32
C ARG A 181 -7.01 -13.23 -14.91
N ASP A 182 -7.56 -14.14 -14.11
CA ASP A 182 -8.94 -14.03 -13.60
C ASP A 182 -9.16 -12.73 -12.80
N VAL A 183 -8.13 -12.26 -12.09
CA VAL A 183 -8.11 -10.97 -11.38
C VAL A 183 -7.94 -9.82 -12.36
N ALA A 184 -6.98 -9.90 -13.30
CA ALA A 184 -6.70 -8.86 -14.29
C ALA A 184 -7.93 -8.53 -15.14
N GLU A 185 -8.66 -9.54 -15.64
CA GLU A 185 -9.88 -9.38 -16.43
C GLU A 185 -10.98 -8.56 -15.73
N ARG A 186 -10.98 -8.55 -14.39
CA ARG A 186 -11.93 -7.77 -13.59
C ARG A 186 -11.38 -6.44 -13.10
N LEU A 187 -10.06 -6.36 -12.93
CA LEU A 187 -9.37 -5.20 -12.36
C LEU A 187 -9.07 -4.15 -13.44
N LEU A 188 -8.59 -4.57 -14.60
CA LEU A 188 -8.21 -3.71 -15.71
C LEU A 188 -9.31 -2.73 -16.15
N PRO A 189 -10.59 -3.14 -16.31
CA PRO A 189 -11.65 -2.20 -16.70
C PRO A 189 -11.96 -1.11 -15.66
N LEU A 190 -11.44 -1.24 -14.43
CA LEU A 190 -11.64 -0.26 -13.37
C LEU A 190 -10.49 0.75 -13.29
N VAL A 191 -9.34 0.44 -13.90
CA VAL A 191 -8.18 1.33 -13.95
C VAL A 191 -8.40 2.35 -15.06
N LYS A 192 -8.37 3.64 -14.69
CA LYS A 192 -8.66 4.76 -15.61
C LYS A 192 -7.39 5.40 -16.15
N ASP A 193 -6.30 5.32 -15.41
CA ASP A 193 -5.02 5.88 -15.81
C ASP A 193 -4.35 4.98 -16.85
N SER A 194 -3.97 5.57 -17.97
CA SER A 194 -3.24 4.89 -19.04
C SER A 194 -1.73 5.12 -18.97
N GLY A 195 -1.24 5.90 -18.00
CA GLY A 195 0.14 6.36 -17.90
C GLY A 195 0.92 5.68 -16.77
N TRP A 196 1.70 6.46 -16.04
CA TRP A 196 2.56 5.99 -14.95
C TRP A 196 1.77 5.63 -13.69
N PHE A 197 0.64 6.28 -13.45
CA PHE A 197 -0.19 6.07 -12.26
C PHE A 197 -1.02 4.79 -12.31
N PHE A 198 -1.06 4.12 -13.47
CA PHE A 198 -1.73 2.82 -13.69
C PHE A 198 -1.46 1.81 -12.58
N ASP A 199 -0.18 1.61 -12.22
CA ASP A 199 0.22 0.63 -11.20
C ASP A 199 -0.38 0.95 -9.83
N THR A 200 -0.26 2.21 -9.43
CA THR A 200 -0.77 2.69 -8.14
C THR A 200 -2.29 2.55 -8.10
N GLU A 201 -2.98 2.95 -9.17
CA GLU A 201 -4.44 2.81 -9.27
C GLU A 201 -4.88 1.35 -9.19
N LEU A 202 -4.23 0.48 -9.95
CA LEU A 202 -4.48 -0.95 -9.97
C LEU A 202 -4.33 -1.57 -8.57
N LEU A 203 -3.24 -1.28 -7.86
CA LEU A 203 -2.98 -1.81 -6.53
C LEU A 203 -3.94 -1.25 -5.47
N VAL A 204 -4.28 0.04 -5.55
CA VAL A 204 -5.25 0.64 -4.62
C VAL A 204 -6.63 -0.01 -4.81
N ILE A 205 -7.10 -0.18 -6.05
CA ILE A 205 -8.39 -0.82 -6.32
C ILE A 205 -8.38 -2.27 -5.83
N ALA A 206 -7.30 -3.00 -6.09
CA ALA A 206 -7.15 -4.39 -5.66
C ALA A 206 -7.20 -4.56 -4.14
N GLU A 207 -6.41 -3.77 -3.41
CA GLU A 207 -6.39 -3.84 -1.94
C GLU A 207 -7.74 -3.45 -1.35
N ARG A 208 -8.42 -2.47 -1.93
CA ARG A 208 -9.75 -2.02 -1.51
C ARG A 208 -10.85 -3.03 -1.81
N ALA A 209 -10.66 -3.85 -2.84
CA ALA A 209 -11.48 -5.01 -3.11
C ALA A 209 -11.18 -6.20 -2.18
N GLY A 210 -10.15 -6.11 -1.33
CA GLY A 210 -9.74 -7.18 -0.43
C GLY A 210 -8.96 -8.31 -1.12
N LEU A 211 -8.37 -8.04 -2.28
CA LEU A 211 -7.47 -8.98 -2.94
C LEU A 211 -6.18 -9.11 -2.15
N ARG A 212 -5.59 -10.31 -2.15
CA ARG A 212 -4.34 -10.58 -1.45
C ARG A 212 -3.17 -10.18 -2.34
N ILE A 213 -2.46 -9.14 -1.92
CA ILE A 213 -1.23 -8.65 -2.54
C ILE A 213 -0.04 -9.22 -1.76
N HIS A 214 0.91 -9.83 -2.45
CA HIS A 214 2.18 -10.32 -1.89
C HIS A 214 3.35 -9.46 -2.36
N GLU A 215 4.29 -9.18 -1.46
CA GLU A 215 5.45 -8.35 -1.77
C GLU A 215 6.71 -9.20 -1.75
N VAL A 216 7.47 -9.17 -2.83
CA VAL A 216 8.74 -9.88 -2.99
C VAL A 216 9.87 -8.86 -2.88
N PRO A 217 10.80 -8.99 -1.92
CA PRO A 217 12.00 -8.16 -1.87
C PRO A 217 12.79 -8.34 -3.17
N VAL A 218 13.13 -7.22 -3.82
CA VAL A 218 13.95 -7.25 -5.04
C VAL A 218 15.19 -6.40 -4.87
N ASP A 219 16.28 -6.86 -5.48
CA ASP A 219 17.49 -6.08 -5.71
C ASP A 219 17.29 -5.23 -6.97
N TRP A 220 17.73 -3.97 -6.90
CA TRP A 220 17.46 -2.99 -7.94
C TRP A 220 18.65 -2.07 -8.16
N VAL A 221 19.06 -1.92 -9.41
CA VAL A 221 20.15 -1.02 -9.82
C VAL A 221 19.57 0.07 -10.69
N ASP A 222 19.89 1.33 -10.37
CA ASP A 222 19.41 2.50 -11.12
C ASP A 222 20.01 2.53 -12.52
N ASP A 223 19.15 2.59 -13.53
CA ASP A 223 19.58 2.88 -14.90
C ASP A 223 19.99 4.37 -15.01
N PRO A 224 21.26 4.67 -15.37
CA PRO A 224 21.73 6.02 -15.57
C PRO A 224 20.99 6.78 -16.70
N ASP A 225 20.40 6.09 -17.68
CA ASP A 225 19.78 6.69 -18.87
C ASP A 225 18.26 6.88 -18.77
N SER A 226 17.73 7.03 -17.56
CA SER A 226 16.28 7.25 -17.34
C SER A 226 15.75 8.51 -18.05
N ARG A 227 14.90 8.31 -19.06
CA ARG A 227 14.23 9.36 -19.86
C ARG A 227 12.94 9.90 -19.24
N VAL A 228 12.66 9.58 -17.98
CA VAL A 228 11.40 9.93 -17.31
C VAL A 228 11.42 11.39 -16.83
N ASP A 229 10.48 12.20 -17.31
CA ASP A 229 10.23 13.52 -16.75
C ASP A 229 9.56 13.40 -15.36
N ILE A 230 10.37 13.61 -14.33
CA ILE A 230 10.01 13.45 -12.93
C ILE A 230 8.88 14.41 -12.52
N LEU A 231 8.87 15.64 -13.04
CA LEU A 231 7.92 16.67 -12.58
C LEU A 231 6.52 16.43 -13.15
N SER A 232 6.43 16.18 -14.45
CA SER A 232 5.14 15.89 -15.09
C SER A 232 4.52 14.59 -14.55
N THR A 233 5.36 13.58 -14.31
CA THR A 233 4.94 12.30 -13.69
C THR A 233 4.44 12.51 -12.26
N ALA A 234 5.17 13.25 -11.42
CA ALA A 234 4.74 13.53 -10.05
C ALA A 234 3.41 14.30 -10.00
N LEU A 235 3.20 15.29 -10.88
CA LEU A 235 1.94 16.02 -10.96
C LEU A 235 0.78 15.14 -11.44
N ALA A 236 1.02 14.26 -12.41
CA ALA A 236 0.03 13.29 -12.88
C ALA A 236 -0.38 12.34 -11.76
N ASP A 237 0.60 11.79 -11.04
CA ASP A 237 0.35 10.89 -9.92
C ASP A 237 -0.42 11.57 -8.79
N LEU A 238 -0.09 12.81 -8.41
CA LEU A 238 -0.82 13.56 -7.39
C LEU A 238 -2.30 13.78 -7.78
N ARG A 239 -2.57 14.06 -9.07
CA ARG A 239 -3.95 14.14 -9.59
C ARG A 239 -4.65 12.79 -9.52
N GLY A 240 -3.94 11.70 -9.84
CA GLY A 240 -4.42 10.33 -9.70
C GLY A 240 -4.80 9.99 -8.26
N ILE A 241 -3.93 10.30 -7.29
CA ILE A 241 -4.16 10.14 -5.85
C ILE A 241 -5.41 10.92 -5.42
N ALA A 242 -5.53 12.18 -5.82
CA ALA A 242 -6.70 13.00 -5.50
C ALA A 242 -7.99 12.49 -6.15
N ARG A 243 -7.92 11.91 -7.35
CA ARG A 243 -9.06 11.26 -8.02
C ARG A 243 -9.52 10.03 -7.22
N ILE A 244 -8.63 9.07 -6.98
CA ILE A 244 -8.96 7.85 -6.23
C ILE A 244 -9.39 8.18 -4.80
N GLY A 245 -8.71 9.11 -4.13
CA GLY A 245 -9.06 9.55 -2.79
C GLY A 245 -10.50 10.08 -2.71
N ARG A 246 -10.94 10.85 -3.72
CA ARG A 246 -12.33 11.31 -3.81
C ARG A 246 -13.32 10.17 -4.08
N GLU A 247 -12.98 9.22 -4.94
CA GLU A 247 -13.84 8.06 -5.22
C GLU A 247 -13.96 7.13 -4.01
N LEU A 248 -12.88 6.97 -3.24
CA LEU A 248 -12.88 6.27 -1.95
C LEU A 248 -13.77 6.98 -0.93
N ALA A 249 -13.60 8.29 -0.78
CA ALA A 249 -14.37 9.09 0.17
C ALA A 249 -15.88 9.08 -0.14
N ARG A 250 -16.24 9.02 -1.43
CA ARG A 250 -17.64 8.93 -1.89
C ARG A 250 -18.19 7.50 -1.90
N GLY A 251 -17.35 6.48 -1.69
CA GLY A 251 -17.74 5.08 -1.78
C GLY A 251 -18.12 4.63 -3.20
N THR A 252 -17.70 5.35 -4.23
CA THR A 252 -18.08 5.08 -5.63
C THR A 252 -17.16 4.09 -6.34
N LEU A 253 -16.10 3.63 -5.68
CA LEU A 253 -15.16 2.65 -6.23
C LEU A 253 -15.84 1.28 -6.40
N PRO A 254 -15.96 0.77 -7.65
CA PRO A 254 -16.72 -0.45 -7.97
C PRO A 254 -15.96 -1.73 -7.58
N THR A 255 -15.81 -1.98 -6.28
CA THR A 255 -15.05 -3.12 -5.73
C THR A 255 -15.88 -4.39 -5.53
N ALA A 256 -17.21 -4.30 -5.65
CA ALA A 256 -18.11 -5.40 -5.30
C ALA A 256 -17.92 -6.67 -6.15
N GLY A 257 -17.64 -6.51 -7.45
CA GLY A 257 -17.39 -7.64 -8.37
C GLY A 257 -16.01 -8.31 -8.19
N LEU A 258 -15.07 -7.62 -7.53
CA LEU A 258 -13.72 -8.10 -7.28
C LEU A 258 -13.58 -8.89 -5.98
N ARG A 259 -14.56 -8.81 -5.06
CA ARG A 259 -14.53 -9.62 -3.85
C ARG A 259 -14.67 -11.10 -4.21
N ARG A 260 -13.72 -11.93 -3.80
CA ARG A 260 -13.88 -13.39 -3.88
C ARG A 260 -15.02 -13.86 -2.99
N SER A 261 -15.71 -14.92 -3.41
CA SER A 261 -16.62 -15.66 -2.53
C SER A 261 -15.86 -16.15 -1.29
N ALA A 262 -16.43 -15.94 -0.10
CA ALA A 262 -15.68 -15.92 1.15
C ALA A 262 -15.10 -17.30 1.55
N ALA A 263 -13.79 -17.33 1.77
CA ALA A 263 -13.10 -18.21 2.73
C ALA A 263 -12.06 -17.44 3.57
N ASP A 264 -11.65 -16.24 3.17
CA ASP A 264 -10.62 -15.45 3.86
C ASP A 264 -11.16 -14.16 4.49
N GLY A 265 -10.71 -13.91 5.72
CA GLY A 265 -11.21 -12.89 6.64
C GLY A 265 -11.12 -11.44 6.14
N SER A 266 -12.05 -10.64 6.66
CA SER A 266 -12.28 -9.23 6.30
C SER A 266 -11.01 -8.36 6.29
N PRO A 267 -10.87 -7.42 5.34
CA PRO A 267 -9.75 -6.47 5.33
C PRO A 267 -9.78 -5.53 6.54
N PRO A 268 -8.62 -5.02 7.00
CA PRO A 268 -8.56 -4.06 8.09
C PRO A 268 -9.28 -2.75 7.70
N ALA A 269 -10.01 -2.18 8.66
CA ALA A 269 -10.81 -0.96 8.44
C ALA A 269 -9.92 0.23 8.01
N GLY A 270 -10.33 0.99 6.99
CA GLY A 270 -9.58 2.14 6.45
C GLY A 270 -9.36 3.29 7.46
N LEU A 271 -8.39 4.16 7.20
CA LEU A 271 -7.97 5.27 8.09
C LEU A 271 -9.14 6.18 8.50
N ALA A 272 -10.07 6.49 7.60
CA ALA A 272 -11.26 7.29 7.92
C ALA A 272 -12.17 6.59 8.94
N ALA A 273 -12.37 5.27 8.80
CA ALA A 273 -13.13 4.48 9.76
C ALA A 273 -12.38 4.34 11.10
N GLN A 274 -11.05 4.25 11.08
CA GLN A 274 -10.23 4.25 12.29
C GLN A 274 -10.26 5.61 13.00
N LEU A 275 -10.16 6.72 12.26
CA LEU A 275 -10.29 8.06 12.80
C LEU A 275 -11.67 8.30 13.40
N LEU A 276 -12.74 7.88 12.71
CA LEU A 276 -14.10 7.97 13.22
C LEU A 276 -14.28 7.16 14.50
N ARG A 277 -13.81 5.90 14.53
CA ARG A 277 -13.85 5.06 15.74
C ARG A 277 -13.01 5.64 16.87
N PHE A 278 -11.83 6.16 16.57
CA PHE A 278 -10.96 6.84 17.54
C PHE A 278 -11.66 8.07 18.13
N ALA A 279 -12.29 8.90 17.29
CA ALA A 279 -13.05 10.06 17.72
C ALA A 279 -14.26 9.69 18.58
N VAL A 280 -15.02 8.65 18.19
CA VAL A 280 -16.15 8.13 18.98
C VAL A 280 -15.68 7.59 20.33
N VAL A 281 -14.61 6.80 20.37
CA VAL A 281 -14.01 6.31 21.63
C VAL A 281 -13.54 7.48 22.49
N GLY A 282 -12.96 8.52 21.88
CA GLY A 282 -12.57 9.75 22.56
C GLY A 282 -13.76 10.48 23.18
N ALA A 283 -14.85 10.69 22.43
CA ALA A 283 -16.05 11.36 22.91
C ALA A 283 -16.72 10.59 24.07
N VAL A 284 -16.86 9.27 23.95
CA VAL A 284 -17.38 8.41 25.02
C VAL A 284 -16.49 8.46 26.26
N SER A 285 -15.16 8.47 26.07
CA SER A 285 -14.19 8.60 27.17
C SER A 285 -14.33 9.94 27.90
N SER A 286 -14.55 11.04 27.17
CA SER A 286 -14.76 12.37 27.77
C SER A 286 -16.03 12.42 28.63
N VAL A 287 -17.13 11.84 28.16
CA VAL A 287 -18.37 11.72 28.94
C VAL A 287 -18.14 10.84 30.18
N GLY A 288 -17.47 9.69 30.01
CA GLY A 288 -17.12 8.80 31.10
C GLY A 288 -16.25 9.46 32.17
N TYR A 289 -15.29 10.31 31.78
CA TYR A 289 -14.47 11.10 32.70
C TYR A 289 -15.33 12.05 33.56
N VAL A 290 -16.26 12.80 32.95
CA VAL A 290 -17.13 13.72 33.70
C VAL A 290 -17.97 12.98 34.72
N LEU A 291 -18.56 11.84 34.32
CA LEU A 291 -19.36 11.00 35.22
C LEU A 291 -18.53 10.42 36.37
N LEU A 292 -17.32 9.91 36.07
CA LEU A 292 -16.39 9.41 37.09
C LEU A 292 -15.96 10.51 38.07
N TYR A 293 -15.65 11.71 37.56
CA TYR A 293 -15.27 12.84 38.41
C TYR A 293 -16.42 13.24 39.35
N VAL A 294 -17.64 13.37 38.84
CA VAL A 294 -18.83 13.71 39.65
C VAL A 294 -19.10 12.64 40.70
N ALA A 295 -18.95 11.36 40.37
CA ALA A 295 -19.17 10.25 41.29
C ALA A 295 -18.09 10.14 42.38
N LEU A 296 -16.83 10.43 42.04
CA LEU A 296 -15.69 10.31 42.96
C LEU A 296 -15.48 11.56 43.83
N ARG A 297 -15.91 12.74 43.37
CA ARG A 297 -15.71 14.02 44.06
C ARG A 297 -16.24 14.04 45.51
N PRO A 298 -17.41 13.49 45.84
CA PRO A 298 -17.93 13.50 47.22
C PRO A 298 -17.08 12.69 48.20
N VAL A 299 -16.35 11.67 47.72
CA VAL A 299 -15.63 10.69 48.56
C VAL A 299 -14.14 10.98 48.62
N ALA A 300 -13.54 11.42 47.50
CA ALA A 300 -12.09 11.61 47.37
C ALA A 300 -11.65 13.08 47.39
N GLY A 301 -12.58 14.03 47.31
CA GLY A 301 -12.27 15.46 47.11
C GLY A 301 -11.82 15.78 45.68
N GLY A 302 -11.75 17.08 45.33
CA GLY A 302 -11.62 17.53 43.94
C GLY A 302 -10.35 17.05 43.22
N GLN A 303 -9.18 17.17 43.85
CA GLN A 303 -7.92 16.81 43.21
C GLN A 303 -7.75 15.29 43.05
N ALA A 304 -8.05 14.51 44.09
CA ALA A 304 -7.93 13.05 44.00
C ALA A 304 -9.00 12.44 43.08
N ALA A 305 -10.23 12.97 43.08
CA ALA A 305 -11.27 12.54 42.15
C ALA A 305 -10.87 12.82 40.69
N ASN A 306 -10.28 13.98 40.41
CA ASN A 306 -9.76 14.32 39.07
C ASN A 306 -8.65 13.34 38.63
N ALA A 307 -7.65 13.11 39.48
CA ALA A 307 -6.55 12.20 39.18
C ALA A 307 -7.03 10.76 38.92
N LEU A 308 -7.94 10.25 39.77
CA LEU A 308 -8.51 8.91 39.62
C LEU A 308 -9.39 8.78 38.37
N ALA A 309 -10.25 9.77 38.09
CA ALA A 309 -11.09 9.78 36.89
C ALA A 309 -10.26 9.82 35.61
N LEU A 310 -9.20 10.63 35.57
CA LEU A 310 -8.26 10.69 34.44
C LEU A 310 -7.52 9.36 34.22
N LEU A 311 -7.03 8.74 35.30
CA LEU A 311 -6.31 7.47 35.22
C LEU A 311 -7.21 6.32 34.72
N LEU A 312 -8.39 6.16 35.32
CA LEU A 312 -9.35 5.12 34.93
C LEU A 312 -9.83 5.31 33.49
N CYS A 313 -10.09 6.56 33.09
CA CYS A 313 -10.48 6.88 31.73
C CYS A 313 -9.34 6.62 30.73
N ALA A 314 -8.09 6.93 31.07
CA ALA A 314 -6.93 6.65 30.21
C ALA A 314 -6.74 5.13 29.96
N LEU A 315 -6.90 4.30 31.00
CA LEU A 315 -6.82 2.84 30.90
C LEU A 315 -7.97 2.25 30.07
N ALA A 316 -9.20 2.72 30.30
CA ALA A 316 -10.38 2.28 29.56
C ALA A 316 -10.31 2.69 28.07
N ASN A 317 -9.90 3.92 27.79
CA ASN A 317 -9.75 4.47 26.45
C ASN A 317 -8.69 3.70 25.64
N THR A 318 -7.57 3.35 26.26
CA THR A 318 -6.51 2.53 25.63
C THR A 318 -7.02 1.11 25.32
N ALA A 319 -7.75 0.49 26.24
CA ALA A 319 -8.35 -0.82 26.03
C ALA A 319 -9.43 -0.80 24.92
N ALA A 320 -10.26 0.23 24.89
CA ALA A 320 -11.30 0.42 23.88
C ALA A 320 -10.70 0.64 22.49
N ASN A 321 -9.69 1.51 22.36
CA ASN A 321 -9.00 1.73 21.09
C ASN A 321 -8.29 0.46 20.58
N ARG A 322 -7.64 -0.29 21.48
CA ARG A 322 -7.02 -1.58 21.14
C ARG A 322 -8.02 -2.55 20.49
N ARG A 323 -9.24 -2.66 21.04
CA ARG A 323 -10.26 -3.61 20.58
C ARG A 323 -11.07 -3.10 19.37
N LEU A 324 -11.51 -1.85 19.41
CA LEU A 324 -12.51 -1.29 18.49
C LEU A 324 -11.88 -0.53 17.32
N THR A 325 -10.82 0.23 17.60
CA THR A 325 -10.16 1.09 16.60
C THR A 325 -9.09 0.31 15.82
N PHE A 326 -8.27 -0.47 16.52
CA PHE A 326 -7.13 -1.19 15.93
C PHE A 326 -7.32 -2.71 15.83
N GLY A 327 -8.44 -3.25 16.31
CA GLY A 327 -8.86 -4.63 16.04
C GLY A 327 -8.03 -5.75 16.70
N LEU A 328 -7.18 -5.42 17.68
CA LEU A 328 -6.34 -6.40 18.38
C LEU A 328 -7.15 -7.12 19.47
N ARG A 329 -7.33 -8.44 19.32
CA ARG A 329 -8.03 -9.32 20.27
C ARG A 329 -7.02 -10.26 20.94
N GLY A 330 -7.11 -10.48 22.26
CA GLY A 330 -6.20 -11.35 23.03
C GLY A 330 -5.57 -10.69 24.26
N ARG A 331 -4.81 -11.45 25.08
CA ARG A 331 -4.07 -10.95 26.26
C ARG A 331 -2.60 -10.61 25.98
N THR A 332 -2.06 -11.10 24.87
CA THR A 332 -0.67 -10.88 24.43
C THR A 332 -0.38 -9.38 24.25
N GLY A 333 0.70 -8.91 24.88
CA GLY A 333 1.13 -7.50 24.84
C GLY A 333 0.21 -6.49 25.52
N ALA A 334 -0.85 -6.90 26.22
CA ALA A 334 -1.84 -5.99 26.79
C ALA A 334 -1.26 -5.01 27.83
N LEU A 335 -0.37 -5.49 28.71
CA LEU A 335 0.31 -4.66 29.71
C LEU A 335 1.21 -3.61 29.05
N ARG A 336 1.96 -4.01 28.02
CA ARG A 336 2.82 -3.11 27.25
C ARG A 336 2.01 -2.01 26.56
N HIS A 337 0.90 -2.35 25.90
CA HIS A 337 0.04 -1.37 25.25
C HIS A 337 -0.63 -0.43 26.26
N GLN A 338 -0.96 -0.90 27.46
CA GLN A 338 -1.47 -0.04 28.53
C GLN A 338 -0.40 0.93 29.03
N ALA A 339 0.83 0.47 29.25
CA ALA A 339 1.94 1.33 29.65
C ALA A 339 2.25 2.40 28.58
N GLN A 340 2.26 2.01 27.30
CA GLN A 340 2.43 2.95 26.19
C GLN A 340 1.26 3.92 26.06
N GLY A 341 0.02 3.45 26.24
CA GLY A 341 -1.17 4.31 26.24
C GLY A 341 -1.17 5.34 27.37
N LEU A 342 -0.67 4.97 28.54
CA LEU A 342 -0.47 5.88 29.68
C LEU A 342 0.61 6.92 29.38
N LEU A 343 1.73 6.53 28.75
CA LEU A 343 2.76 7.48 28.33
C LEU A 343 2.21 8.51 27.33
N VAL A 344 1.46 8.05 26.32
CA VAL A 344 0.82 8.93 25.33
C VAL A 344 -0.18 9.88 26.01
N PHE A 345 -0.90 9.41 27.02
CA PHE A 345 -1.79 10.25 27.82
C PHE A 345 -1.02 11.34 28.58
N THR A 346 0.09 10.99 29.24
CA THR A 346 0.95 11.95 29.96
C THR A 346 1.54 13.01 29.04
N ILE A 347 1.97 12.62 27.83
CA ILE A 347 2.44 13.57 26.80
C ILE A 347 1.33 14.55 26.40
N GLY A 348 0.10 14.06 26.21
CA GLY A 348 -1.05 14.91 25.91
C GLY A 348 -1.34 15.92 27.03
N LEU A 349 -1.32 15.47 28.29
CA LEU A 349 -1.50 16.35 29.45
C LEU A 349 -0.39 17.39 29.59
N ALA A 350 0.86 17.00 29.35
CA ALA A 350 2.00 17.92 29.39
C ALA A 350 1.88 18.99 28.30
N LEU A 351 1.40 18.63 27.11
CA LEU A 351 1.16 19.56 26.02
C LEU A 351 0.07 20.57 26.39
N THR A 352 -1.10 20.13 26.84
CA THR A 352 -2.20 21.03 27.18
C THR A 352 -1.87 21.93 28.38
N SER A 353 -1.25 21.37 29.42
CA SER A 353 -0.86 22.12 30.62
C SER A 353 0.29 23.09 30.33
N GLY A 354 1.26 22.65 29.51
CA GLY A 354 2.39 23.46 29.06
C GLY A 354 1.95 24.63 28.18
N SER A 355 1.00 24.42 27.26
CA SER A 355 0.43 25.51 26.45
C SER A 355 -0.23 26.59 27.31
N LEU A 356 -0.96 26.19 28.36
CA LEU A 356 -1.58 27.13 29.28
C LEU A 356 -0.54 27.88 30.14
N ALA A 357 0.49 27.18 30.61
CA ALA A 357 1.59 27.79 31.37
C ALA A 357 2.41 28.79 30.53
N LEU A 358 2.66 28.47 29.25
CA LEU A 358 3.32 29.38 28.30
C LEU A 358 2.47 30.61 28.00
N LEU A 359 1.16 30.46 27.84
CA LEU A 359 0.24 31.57 27.66
C LEU A 359 0.29 32.54 28.85
N HIS A 360 0.23 32.03 30.07
CA HIS A 360 0.29 32.85 31.29
C HIS A 360 1.66 33.49 31.54
N ARG A 361 2.75 32.90 31.03
CA ARG A 361 4.07 33.53 31.04
C ARG A 361 4.20 34.64 30.01
N ALA A 362 3.64 34.47 28.82
CA ALA A 362 3.67 35.46 27.75
C ALA A 362 2.68 36.61 27.99
N THR A 363 1.56 36.33 28.64
CA THR A 363 0.51 37.30 28.94
C THR A 363 -0.06 36.98 30.33
N PRO A 364 0.29 37.75 31.37
CA PRO A 364 -0.14 37.46 32.75
C PRO A 364 -1.66 37.50 32.98
N THR A 365 -2.40 38.27 32.15
CA THR A 365 -3.86 38.41 32.20
C THR A 365 -4.48 38.20 30.81
N PRO A 366 -4.47 36.96 30.29
CA PRO A 366 -5.02 36.68 28.97
C PRO A 366 -6.54 36.87 28.97
N ALA A 367 -7.09 37.39 27.87
CA ALA A 367 -8.54 37.43 27.69
C ALA A 367 -9.10 35.99 27.66
N ARG A 368 -10.28 35.78 28.27
CA ARG A 368 -10.92 34.45 28.35
C ARG A 368 -11.08 33.76 26.99
N GLY A 369 -11.35 34.53 25.93
CA GLY A 369 -11.43 34.00 24.56
C GLY A 369 -10.11 33.45 24.03
N THR A 370 -8.98 34.09 24.37
CA THR A 370 -7.63 33.64 24.01
C THR A 370 -7.25 32.36 24.76
N GLU A 371 -7.59 32.29 26.04
CA GLU A 371 -7.35 31.09 26.86
C GLU A 371 -8.13 29.87 26.33
N VAL A 372 -9.42 30.06 26.03
CA VAL A 372 -10.26 29.02 25.41
C VAL A 372 -9.73 28.64 24.03
N GLY A 373 -9.33 29.61 23.20
CA GLY A 373 -8.75 29.36 21.87
C GLY A 373 -7.47 28.52 21.91
N VAL A 374 -6.55 28.84 22.82
CA VAL A 374 -5.31 28.08 23.04
C VAL A 374 -5.61 26.67 23.54
N LEU A 375 -6.56 26.51 24.47
CA LEU A 375 -6.97 25.19 24.98
C LEU A 375 -7.61 24.33 23.90
N VAL A 376 -8.46 24.88 23.04
CA VAL A 376 -9.06 24.15 21.91
C VAL A 376 -7.99 23.71 20.92
N ALA A 377 -7.09 24.61 20.53
CA ALA A 377 -5.98 24.28 19.62
C ALA A 377 -5.04 23.22 20.20
N ALA A 378 -4.65 23.35 21.47
CA ALA A 378 -3.79 22.39 22.16
C ALA A 378 -4.46 21.01 22.30
N ASN A 379 -5.76 20.95 22.59
CA ASN A 379 -6.51 19.69 22.66
C ASN A 379 -6.64 19.00 21.31
N LEU A 380 -6.88 19.76 20.23
CA LEU A 380 -6.91 19.20 18.87
C LEU A 380 -5.54 18.65 18.46
N ALA A 381 -4.46 19.40 18.72
CA ALA A 381 -3.09 18.96 18.48
C ALA A 381 -2.73 17.71 19.30
N ALA A 382 -3.09 17.68 20.60
CA ALA A 382 -2.88 16.53 21.47
C ALA A 382 -3.64 15.29 20.98
N THR A 383 -4.88 15.46 20.50
CA THR A 383 -5.72 14.38 19.98
C THR A 383 -5.14 13.79 18.70
N LEU A 384 -4.68 14.65 17.78
CA LEU A 384 -4.02 14.22 16.54
C LEU A 384 -2.71 13.50 16.83
N LEU A 385 -1.87 14.06 17.70
CA LEU A 385 -0.61 13.44 18.13
C LEU A 385 -0.86 12.08 18.78
N ARG A 386 -1.87 11.98 19.66
CA ARG A 386 -2.27 10.72 20.31
C ARG A 386 -2.71 9.67 19.30
N PHE A 387 -3.49 10.04 18.29
CA PHE A 387 -3.87 9.13 17.21
C PHE A 387 -2.64 8.63 16.43
N LEU A 388 -1.74 9.55 16.06
CA LEU A 388 -0.52 9.20 15.32
C LEU A 388 0.40 8.27 16.13
N LEU A 389 0.60 8.55 17.43
CA LEU A 389 1.39 7.69 18.33
C LEU A 389 0.73 6.32 18.52
N PHE A 390 -0.59 6.27 18.69
CA PHE A 390 -1.30 4.99 18.78
C PHE A 390 -1.16 4.16 17.49
N ARG A 391 -1.27 4.79 16.33
CA ARG A 391 -1.19 4.10 15.04
C ARG A 391 0.24 3.68 14.68
N ALA A 392 1.23 4.53 14.92
CA ALA A 392 2.60 4.31 14.46
C ALA A 392 3.43 3.49 15.46
N TRP A 393 3.16 3.62 16.76
CA TRP A 393 4.04 3.12 17.80
C TRP A 393 3.40 2.14 18.78
N VAL A 394 2.16 2.41 19.22
CA VAL A 394 1.49 1.53 20.20
C VAL A 394 0.82 0.34 19.52
N PHE A 395 0.19 0.56 18.35
CA PHE A 395 -0.51 -0.45 17.56
C PHE A 395 -0.02 -0.44 16.10
N PRO A 396 1.28 -0.67 15.86
CA PRO A 396 1.82 -0.66 14.50
C PRO A 396 1.16 -1.76 13.67
N ALA A 397 0.66 -1.39 12.48
CA ALA A 397 -0.08 -2.27 11.57
C ALA A 397 0.73 -3.48 11.01
N GLY A 398 2.00 -3.63 11.39
CA GLY A 398 2.95 -4.58 10.80
C GLY A 398 3.62 -5.57 11.76
N ARG A 399 3.14 -5.75 12.99
CA ARG A 399 3.57 -6.88 13.84
C ARG A 399 2.41 -7.87 13.99
N ARG A 400 2.11 -8.60 12.91
CA ARG A 400 1.46 -9.91 13.03
C ARG A 400 2.58 -10.92 13.28
N ASP A 401 2.48 -11.55 14.43
CA ASP A 401 3.29 -12.62 15.01
C ASP A 401 4.32 -13.31 14.10
N GLU A 402 5.60 -13.00 14.31
CA GLU A 402 6.74 -13.88 14.00
C GLU A 402 6.96 -14.93 15.10
N THR A 403 6.05 -15.08 16.06
CA THR A 403 6.30 -15.87 17.29
C THR A 403 5.54 -17.20 17.36
N GLU A 404 4.77 -17.58 16.33
CA GLU A 404 4.08 -18.88 16.31
C GLU A 404 4.79 -19.96 15.46
N ALA A 405 5.99 -19.68 14.91
CA ALA A 405 6.76 -20.65 14.13
C ALA A 405 7.84 -21.43 14.93
N THR A 406 7.83 -21.35 16.26
CA THR A 406 8.80 -22.12 17.09
C THR A 406 8.11 -22.80 18.27
N THR A 407 7.00 -23.50 18.05
CA THR A 407 6.63 -24.68 18.86
C THR A 407 5.49 -25.46 18.20
N THR A 408 5.85 -26.39 17.31
CA THR A 408 5.24 -27.73 17.20
C THR A 408 6.11 -28.58 16.30
#